data_AF-A0A2L2WNY7-F1
#
_entry.id   AF-A0A2L2WNY7-F1
#
_cell.length_a   1.000
_cell.length_b   1.000
_cell.length_c   1.000
_cell.angle_alpha   90.00
_cell.angle_beta   90.00
_cell.angle_gamma   90.00
#
_symmetry.space_group_name_H-M   'P 1'
#
loop_
_entity.id
_entity.type
_entity.pdbx_description
1 polymer ?
#
loop_
_entity_poly.entity_id
_entity_poly.type
_entity_poly.pdbx_seq_one_letter_code
_entity_poly.pdbx_strand_id
1 'polypeptide(L)'
;MKINDILGKLGISELSGMQKESYDAIMNTDKDVVVLSPTGTGKTLAYMLALIEKLDRDNSSVQALVVVPGRELAHQSDKVLKSLKTNISSASCYGGRPAMDEHRAMKQSCPQIVFGTPGRLNDHINKGNISPYAIRYIVIDEFDKCLEMGFHNEMSKLLKSLPGINRRILLSATDAKEIPEFIKISNAIRLNYINEDNGISQRVNFHKVNSPIKDKLETLNNLICSFGAQNSIVFLNHRESVERVAKYLGTQGFVVSLFHGGLEQKQREDALYKFSNGSANILVATDLASRGIDIKDINNIIHYQLPYGKEEYIHRIGRTARWKSEGNVFFILGPDEILPDYVDDKCASYSIKEAVPKPSLPKMATLYIGKGKKDKISKGDIVGFLCKKGGIAANDIGQIDVKDRYTYVAISRNKVDDVLYAVNGEKIKGIKTIVEFIK
;
A
#
# COMPACT_ATOMS: atom_id res chain seq x y z
N MET A 1 -1.31 -28.34 -3.53
CA MET A 1 -1.14 -27.61 -2.26
C MET A 1 -2.53 -27.25 -1.79
N LYS A 2 -2.95 -27.62 -0.58
CA LYS A 2 -4.31 -27.32 -0.12
C LYS A 2 -4.35 -25.85 0.31
N ILE A 3 -5.45 -25.14 0.05
CA ILE A 3 -5.63 -23.73 0.46
C ILE A 3 -5.36 -23.53 1.95
N ASN A 4 -5.73 -24.50 2.79
CA ASN A 4 -5.46 -24.46 4.23
C ASN A 4 -3.97 -24.34 4.57
N ASP A 5 -3.08 -24.92 3.75
CA ASP A 5 -1.62 -24.80 3.93
C ASP A 5 -1.14 -23.38 3.59
N ILE A 6 -1.80 -22.70 2.65
CA ILE A 6 -1.52 -21.31 2.26
C ILE A 6 -2.01 -20.36 3.36
N LEU A 7 -3.23 -20.58 3.87
CA LEU A 7 -3.82 -19.79 4.95
C LEU A 7 -3.00 -19.87 6.25
N GLY A 8 -2.56 -21.07 6.63
CA GLY A 8 -1.71 -21.27 7.80
C GLY A 8 -0.38 -20.50 7.71
N LYS A 9 0.24 -20.42 6.53
CA LYS A 9 1.47 -19.63 6.32
C LYS A 9 1.26 -18.13 6.45
N LEU A 10 0.05 -17.64 6.15
CA LEU A 10 -0.33 -16.24 6.29
C LEU A 10 -0.78 -15.88 7.72
N GLY A 11 -0.93 -16.86 8.62
CA GLY A 11 -1.53 -16.65 9.93
C GLY A 11 -3.02 -16.33 9.85
N ILE A 12 -3.69 -16.74 8.77
CA ILE A 12 -5.12 -16.56 8.57
C ILE A 12 -5.82 -17.84 9.01
N SER A 13 -6.69 -17.74 10.02
CA SER A 13 -7.45 -18.88 10.53
C SER A 13 -8.55 -19.32 9.56
N GLU A 14 -9.22 -18.36 8.93
CA GLU A 14 -10.33 -18.59 8.01
C GLU A 14 -10.45 -17.42 7.01
N LEU A 15 -10.95 -17.70 5.82
CA LEU A 15 -11.30 -16.69 4.82
C LEU A 15 -12.55 -15.92 5.27
N SER A 16 -12.63 -14.63 4.95
CA SER A 16 -13.88 -13.88 5.11
C SER A 16 -14.95 -14.35 4.11
N GLY A 17 -16.23 -14.04 4.38
CA GLY A 17 -17.34 -14.36 3.46
C GLY A 17 -17.07 -13.88 2.04
N MET A 18 -16.67 -12.60 1.89
CA MET A 18 -16.27 -12.03 0.60
C MET A 18 -15.14 -12.80 -0.08
N GLN A 19 -14.10 -13.21 0.67
CA GLN A 19 -12.99 -13.95 0.09
C GLN A 19 -13.41 -15.34 -0.39
N LYS A 20 -14.26 -16.02 0.38
CA LYS A 20 -14.77 -17.35 0.06
C LYS A 20 -15.69 -17.32 -1.16
N GLU A 21 -16.68 -16.43 -1.17
CA GLU A 21 -17.60 -16.31 -2.32
C GLU A 21 -16.90 -15.83 -3.58
N SER A 22 -15.95 -14.90 -3.46
CA SER A 22 -15.13 -14.46 -4.60
C SER A 22 -14.28 -15.62 -5.14
N TYR A 23 -13.65 -16.39 -4.25
CA TYR A 23 -12.91 -17.59 -4.64
C TYR A 23 -13.81 -18.60 -5.36
N ASP A 24 -14.96 -18.93 -4.78
CA ASP A 24 -15.91 -19.88 -5.35
C ASP A 24 -16.47 -19.40 -6.70
N ALA A 25 -16.79 -18.11 -6.84
CA ALA A 25 -17.28 -17.54 -8.10
C ALA A 25 -16.23 -17.64 -9.22
N ILE A 26 -14.95 -17.43 -8.91
CA ILE A 26 -13.85 -17.54 -9.88
C ILE A 26 -13.54 -19.02 -10.19
N MET A 27 -13.66 -19.91 -9.21
CA MET A 27 -13.30 -21.32 -9.37
C MET A 27 -14.38 -22.16 -10.05
N ASN A 28 -15.63 -21.96 -9.66
CA ASN A 28 -16.73 -22.88 -9.97
C ASN A 28 -17.60 -22.41 -11.14
N THR A 29 -17.27 -21.27 -11.75
CA THR A 29 -18.04 -20.70 -12.86
C THR A 29 -17.13 -20.17 -13.96
N ASP A 30 -17.65 -20.15 -15.19
CA ASP A 30 -16.97 -19.54 -16.35
C ASP A 30 -17.38 -18.07 -16.56
N LYS A 31 -18.33 -17.56 -15.76
CA LYS A 31 -18.92 -16.23 -15.88
C LYS A 31 -18.02 -15.14 -15.34
N ASP A 32 -18.13 -13.93 -15.92
CA ASP A 32 -17.46 -12.72 -15.45
C ASP A 32 -17.69 -12.48 -13.95
N VAL A 33 -16.73 -11.89 -13.22
CA VAL A 33 -16.86 -11.71 -11.77
C VAL A 33 -16.60 -10.24 -11.46
N VAL A 34 -17.54 -9.61 -10.76
CA VAL A 34 -17.39 -8.25 -10.25
C VAL A 34 -17.55 -8.32 -8.74
N VAL A 35 -16.50 -7.94 -8.03
CA VAL A 35 -16.45 -7.91 -6.56
C VAL A 35 -16.44 -6.45 -6.13
N LEU A 36 -17.52 -6.04 -5.49
CA LEU A 36 -17.67 -4.73 -4.89
C LEU A 36 -17.47 -4.87 -3.38
N SER A 37 -16.34 -4.40 -2.85
CA SER A 37 -16.10 -4.43 -1.41
C SER A 37 -15.14 -3.33 -0.96
N PRO A 38 -15.21 -2.83 0.28
CA PRO A 38 -14.32 -1.78 0.76
C PRO A 38 -12.83 -2.13 0.68
N THR A 39 -11.97 -1.12 0.82
CA THR A 39 -10.52 -1.38 0.88
C THR A 39 -10.16 -2.06 2.20
N GLY A 40 -9.17 -2.94 2.20
CA GLY A 40 -8.74 -3.66 3.41
C GLY A 40 -9.51 -4.95 3.72
N THR A 41 -10.54 -5.29 2.95
CA THR A 41 -11.30 -6.56 3.07
C THR A 41 -10.55 -7.79 2.55
N GLY A 42 -9.35 -7.60 1.99
CA GLY A 42 -8.52 -8.69 1.48
C GLY A 42 -8.86 -9.16 0.07
N LYS A 43 -9.42 -8.28 -0.77
CA LYS A 43 -9.72 -8.49 -2.21
C LYS A 43 -8.58 -9.13 -2.99
N THR A 44 -7.36 -8.64 -2.77
CA THR A 44 -6.14 -9.15 -3.40
C THR A 44 -5.92 -10.64 -3.15
N LEU A 45 -6.12 -11.10 -1.92
CA LEU A 45 -5.97 -12.52 -1.59
C LEU A 45 -7.05 -13.38 -2.26
N ALA A 46 -8.28 -12.87 -2.36
CA ALA A 46 -9.42 -13.59 -2.90
C ALA A 46 -9.19 -14.06 -4.35
N TYR A 47 -8.81 -13.14 -5.26
CA TYR A 47 -8.54 -13.53 -6.65
C TYR A 47 -7.22 -14.29 -6.78
N MET A 48 -6.21 -14.00 -5.96
CA MET A 48 -4.91 -14.68 -6.04
C MET A 48 -5.03 -16.17 -5.75
N LEU A 49 -5.80 -16.55 -4.73
CA LEU A 49 -6.02 -17.95 -4.38
C LEU A 49 -6.63 -18.71 -5.54
N ALA A 50 -7.64 -18.13 -6.20
CA ALA A 50 -8.27 -18.76 -7.36
C ALA A 50 -7.31 -18.86 -8.57
N LEU A 51 -6.55 -17.80 -8.87
CA LEU A 51 -5.57 -17.83 -9.96
C LEU A 51 -4.48 -18.88 -9.74
N ILE A 52 -3.95 -19.02 -8.52
CA ILE A 52 -2.90 -20.03 -8.21
C ILE A 52 -3.36 -21.46 -8.51
N GLU A 53 -4.66 -21.73 -8.39
CA GLU A 53 -5.24 -23.04 -8.71
C GLU A 53 -5.57 -23.22 -10.19
N LYS A 54 -6.01 -22.14 -10.88
CA LYS A 54 -6.38 -22.19 -12.29
C LYS A 54 -5.20 -22.18 -13.26
N LEU A 55 -4.08 -21.56 -12.90
CA LEU A 55 -2.96 -21.40 -13.81
C LEU A 55 -2.14 -22.70 -13.91
N ASP A 56 -1.71 -23.00 -15.14
CA ASP A 56 -0.81 -24.11 -15.42
C ASP A 56 0.59 -23.79 -14.88
N ARG A 57 1.09 -24.66 -14.00
CA ARG A 57 2.36 -24.48 -13.32
C ARG A 57 3.55 -24.87 -14.20
N ASP A 58 3.32 -25.74 -15.17
CA ASP A 58 4.37 -26.26 -16.06
C ASP A 58 4.55 -25.35 -17.29
N ASN A 59 3.62 -24.41 -17.50
CA ASN A 59 3.69 -23.40 -18.55
C ASN A 59 4.36 -22.10 -18.06
N SER A 60 5.51 -21.78 -18.63
CA SER A 60 6.31 -20.59 -18.32
C SER A 60 5.82 -19.30 -19.00
N SER A 61 4.69 -19.33 -19.71
CA SER A 61 4.09 -18.17 -20.35
C SER A 61 3.27 -17.34 -19.36
N VAL A 62 3.13 -16.05 -19.63
CA VAL A 62 2.19 -15.19 -18.91
C VAL A 62 0.77 -15.65 -19.21
N GLN A 63 0.03 -16.05 -18.18
CA GLN A 63 -1.33 -16.59 -18.28
C GLN A 63 -2.38 -15.65 -17.65
N ALA A 64 -1.97 -14.76 -16.74
CA ALA A 64 -2.83 -13.77 -16.13
C ALA A 64 -2.18 -12.38 -16.08
N LEU A 65 -2.97 -11.35 -16.38
CA LEU A 65 -2.62 -9.95 -16.13
C LEU A 65 -3.47 -9.38 -15.01
N VAL A 66 -2.83 -8.64 -14.11
CA VAL A 66 -3.51 -7.90 -13.05
C VAL A 66 -3.21 -6.42 -13.23
N VAL A 67 -4.22 -5.69 -13.69
CA VAL A 67 -4.19 -4.25 -13.90
C VAL A 67 -4.48 -3.55 -12.58
N VAL A 68 -3.62 -2.60 -12.22
CA VAL A 68 -3.74 -1.80 -10.99
C VAL A 68 -3.49 -0.32 -11.29
N PRO A 69 -4.10 0.62 -10.55
CA PRO A 69 -3.96 2.07 -10.80
C PRO A 69 -2.59 2.62 -10.44
N GLY A 70 -1.85 1.96 -9.54
CA GLY A 70 -0.64 2.50 -8.92
C GLY A 70 0.54 1.53 -8.94
N ARG A 71 1.74 2.11 -8.85
CA ARG A 71 3.00 1.36 -8.80
C ARG A 71 3.14 0.61 -7.48
N GLU A 72 2.72 1.28 -6.42
CA GLU A 72 2.70 0.79 -5.04
C GLU A 72 1.85 -0.47 -4.94
N LEU A 73 0.65 -0.46 -5.52
CA LEU A 73 -0.25 -1.61 -5.52
C LEU A 73 0.31 -2.76 -6.36
N ALA A 74 0.92 -2.49 -7.53
CA ALA A 74 1.55 -3.52 -8.35
C ALA A 74 2.64 -4.27 -7.56
N HIS A 75 3.50 -3.51 -6.87
CA HIS A 75 4.58 -4.05 -6.06
C HIS A 75 4.05 -4.78 -4.82
N GLN A 76 3.01 -4.26 -4.18
CA GLN A 76 2.38 -4.91 -3.04
C GLN A 76 1.75 -6.25 -3.43
N SER A 77 0.98 -6.30 -4.51
CA SER A 77 0.36 -7.54 -5.00
C SER A 77 1.42 -8.60 -5.35
N ASP A 78 2.52 -8.21 -5.99
CA ASP A 78 3.66 -9.09 -6.26
C ASP A 78 4.30 -9.63 -4.96
N LYS A 79 4.47 -8.77 -3.95
CA LYS A 79 4.95 -9.19 -2.62
C LYS A 79 3.99 -10.17 -1.93
N VAL A 80 2.68 -9.93 -2.01
CA VAL A 80 1.67 -10.81 -1.42
C VAL A 80 1.79 -12.20 -2.04
N LEU A 81 1.77 -12.30 -3.37
CA LEU A 81 1.89 -13.58 -4.07
C LEU A 81 3.19 -14.32 -3.73
N LYS A 82 4.33 -13.62 -3.69
CA LYS A 82 5.61 -14.21 -3.27
C LYS A 82 5.62 -14.72 -1.83
N SER A 83 4.85 -14.08 -0.94
CA SER A 83 4.75 -14.50 0.45
C SER A 83 3.96 -15.81 0.64
N LEU A 84 3.07 -16.14 -0.31
CA LEU A 84 2.33 -17.40 -0.34
C LEU A 84 3.24 -18.62 -0.59
N LYS A 85 4.47 -18.40 -1.09
CA LYS A 85 5.46 -19.45 -1.39
C LYS A 85 4.87 -20.57 -2.23
N THR A 86 4.21 -20.20 -3.32
CA THR A 86 3.66 -21.13 -4.32
C THR A 86 4.65 -21.32 -5.46
N ASN A 87 4.36 -22.28 -6.35
CA ASN A 87 5.17 -22.52 -7.56
C ASN A 87 4.77 -21.60 -8.74
N ILE A 88 3.92 -20.59 -8.47
CA ILE A 88 3.56 -19.57 -9.46
C ILE A 88 4.49 -18.39 -9.27
N SER A 89 5.15 -17.99 -10.35
CA SER A 89 6.06 -16.85 -10.37
C SER A 89 5.36 -15.60 -10.88
N SER A 90 5.84 -14.44 -10.43
CA SER A 90 5.25 -13.16 -10.78
C SER A 90 6.26 -12.04 -10.96
N ALA A 91 5.83 -11.05 -11.73
CA ALA A 91 6.55 -9.80 -11.94
C ALA A 91 5.60 -8.61 -11.73
N SER A 92 6.16 -7.49 -11.28
CA SER A 92 5.47 -6.20 -11.25
C SER A 92 6.09 -5.26 -12.28
N CYS A 93 5.26 -4.65 -13.12
CA CYS A 93 5.66 -3.78 -14.23
C CYS A 93 5.00 -2.40 -14.07
N TYR A 94 5.79 -1.36 -13.84
CA TYR A 94 5.27 -0.01 -13.64
C TYR A 94 6.27 1.08 -14.06
N GLY A 95 5.78 2.29 -14.33
CA GLY A 95 6.62 3.41 -14.74
C GLY A 95 7.68 3.81 -13.70
N GLY A 96 8.72 4.54 -14.11
CA GLY A 96 9.78 5.04 -13.22
C GLY A 96 10.99 4.10 -13.05
N ARG A 97 11.00 2.94 -13.72
CA ARG A 97 12.18 2.09 -13.92
C ARG A 97 12.44 1.86 -15.40
N PRO A 98 13.70 1.60 -15.83
CA PRO A 98 13.98 1.25 -17.21
C PRO A 98 13.27 -0.04 -17.62
N ALA A 99 12.54 -0.04 -18.74
CA ALA A 99 11.81 -1.20 -19.23
C ALA A 99 12.71 -2.41 -19.53
N MET A 100 13.97 -2.15 -19.85
CA MET A 100 14.96 -3.21 -20.08
C MET A 100 15.28 -4.00 -18.81
N ASP A 101 15.27 -3.38 -17.64
CA ASP A 101 15.53 -4.08 -16.38
C ASP A 101 14.37 -5.02 -16.05
N GLU A 102 13.13 -4.57 -16.28
CA GLU A 102 11.92 -5.40 -16.13
C GLU A 102 11.90 -6.56 -17.12
N HIS A 103 12.24 -6.29 -18.40
CA HIS A 103 12.35 -7.34 -19.42
C HIS A 103 13.35 -8.43 -19.04
N ARG A 104 14.54 -8.02 -18.58
CA ARG A 104 15.57 -8.98 -18.11
C ARG A 104 15.08 -9.78 -16.92
N ALA A 105 14.40 -9.15 -15.96
CA ALA A 105 13.84 -9.83 -14.81
C ALA A 105 12.77 -10.86 -15.23
N MET A 106 11.85 -10.48 -16.13
CA MET A 106 10.81 -11.38 -16.63
C MET A 106 11.37 -12.55 -17.44
N LYS A 107 12.41 -12.33 -18.24
CA LYS A 107 13.11 -13.42 -18.95
C LYS A 107 13.78 -14.42 -18.00
N GLN A 108 14.22 -13.97 -16.83
CA GLN A 108 14.84 -14.85 -15.83
C GLN A 108 13.81 -15.55 -14.97
N SER A 109 12.74 -14.87 -14.58
CA SER A 109 11.74 -15.40 -13.66
C SER A 109 10.60 -16.15 -14.36
N CYS A 110 10.41 -15.95 -15.67
CA CYS A 110 9.32 -16.52 -16.48
C CYS A 110 7.94 -16.44 -15.80
N PRO A 111 7.44 -15.21 -15.49
CA PRO A 111 6.26 -15.02 -14.68
C PRO A 111 4.99 -15.56 -15.35
N GLN A 112 4.17 -16.32 -14.61
CA GLN A 112 2.83 -16.68 -15.06
C GLN A 112 1.81 -15.57 -14.77
N ILE A 113 2.08 -14.72 -13.77
CA ILE A 113 1.25 -13.55 -13.42
C ILE A 113 2.05 -12.27 -13.53
N VAL A 114 1.53 -11.27 -14.23
CA VAL A 114 2.12 -9.92 -14.26
C VAL A 114 1.16 -8.90 -13.66
N PHE A 115 1.61 -8.20 -12.64
CA PHE A 115 0.94 -7.04 -12.03
C PHE A 115 1.46 -5.77 -12.70
N GLY A 116 0.60 -4.83 -13.09
CA GLY A 116 1.11 -3.58 -13.64
C GLY A 116 0.10 -2.49 -13.90
N THR A 117 0.63 -1.29 -14.15
CA THR A 117 -0.20 -0.14 -14.55
C THR A 117 -0.57 -0.24 -16.03
N PRO A 118 -1.76 0.23 -16.45
CA PRO A 118 -2.26 0.06 -17.83
C PRO A 118 -1.26 0.47 -18.91
N GLY A 119 -0.67 1.67 -18.80
CA GLY A 119 0.31 2.16 -19.77
C GLY A 119 1.57 1.29 -19.86
N ARG A 120 2.08 0.78 -18.73
CA ARG A 120 3.30 -0.03 -18.73
C ARG A 120 3.06 -1.43 -19.26
N LEU A 121 1.90 -2.02 -18.99
CA LEU A 121 1.52 -3.30 -19.58
C LEU A 121 1.41 -3.19 -21.11
N ASN A 122 0.79 -2.12 -21.62
CA ASN A 122 0.77 -1.83 -23.06
C ASN A 122 2.19 -1.75 -23.65
N ASP A 123 3.12 -1.03 -22.99
CA ASP A 123 4.51 -0.93 -23.45
C ASP A 123 5.18 -2.30 -23.59
N HIS A 124 4.98 -3.22 -22.64
CA HIS A 124 5.59 -4.54 -22.68
C HIS A 124 4.98 -5.44 -23.77
N ILE A 125 3.67 -5.36 -23.98
CA ILE A 125 3.00 -6.10 -25.06
C ILE A 125 3.45 -5.57 -26.43
N ASN A 126 3.43 -4.25 -26.62
CA ASN A 126 3.83 -3.63 -27.89
C ASN A 126 5.29 -3.92 -28.27
N LYS A 127 6.18 -4.06 -27.28
CA LYS A 127 7.59 -4.41 -27.49
C LYS A 127 7.84 -5.91 -27.62
N GLY A 128 6.80 -6.75 -27.52
CA GLY A 128 6.92 -8.21 -27.57
C GLY A 128 7.61 -8.81 -26.33
N ASN A 129 7.69 -8.07 -25.22
CA ASN A 129 8.24 -8.58 -23.96
C ASN A 129 7.26 -9.52 -23.25
N ILE A 130 5.95 -9.33 -23.48
CA ILE A 130 4.88 -10.19 -22.98
C ILE A 130 4.09 -10.68 -24.20
N SER A 131 3.98 -11.99 -24.35
CA SER A 131 3.14 -12.59 -25.40
C SER A 131 1.66 -12.52 -24.99
N PRO A 132 0.78 -11.95 -25.82
CA PRO A 132 -0.63 -11.77 -25.46
C PRO A 132 -1.47 -13.05 -25.61
N TYR A 133 -0.96 -14.08 -26.29
CA TYR A 133 -1.74 -15.22 -26.75
C TYR A 133 -2.02 -16.28 -25.68
N ALA A 134 -1.19 -16.37 -24.65
CA ALA A 134 -1.35 -17.31 -23.54
C ALA A 134 -2.17 -16.73 -22.38
N ILE A 135 -2.46 -15.42 -22.42
CA ILE A 135 -3.20 -14.73 -21.36
C ILE A 135 -4.68 -15.12 -21.47
N ARG A 136 -5.21 -15.75 -20.42
CA ARG A 136 -6.61 -16.19 -20.32
C ARG A 136 -7.38 -15.34 -19.30
N TYR A 137 -6.71 -14.95 -18.23
CA TYR A 137 -7.30 -14.19 -17.13
C TYR A 137 -6.85 -12.74 -17.16
N ILE A 138 -7.80 -11.83 -16.99
CA ILE A 138 -7.52 -10.44 -16.64
C ILE A 138 -8.23 -10.06 -15.35
N VAL A 139 -7.48 -9.48 -14.44
CA VAL A 139 -7.99 -8.88 -13.21
C VAL A 139 -7.79 -7.38 -13.30
N ILE A 140 -8.80 -6.59 -12.95
CA ILE A 140 -8.66 -5.14 -12.77
C ILE A 140 -8.99 -4.84 -11.32
N ASP A 141 -7.96 -4.53 -10.54
CA ASP A 141 -8.05 -4.24 -9.12
C ASP A 141 -8.04 -2.73 -8.89
N GLU A 142 -8.88 -2.25 -7.97
CA GLU A 142 -9.24 -0.83 -7.84
C GLU A 142 -9.74 -0.24 -9.17
N PHE A 143 -10.81 -0.85 -9.71
CA PHE A 143 -11.38 -0.51 -11.02
C PHE A 143 -11.91 0.93 -11.10
N ASP A 144 -12.71 1.34 -10.10
CA ASP A 144 -13.12 2.73 -9.86
C ASP A 144 -11.95 3.71 -10.02
N LYS A 145 -10.81 3.41 -9.38
CA LYS A 145 -9.64 4.28 -9.44
C LYS A 145 -9.03 4.36 -10.83
N CYS A 146 -8.98 3.24 -11.54
CA CYS A 146 -8.45 3.23 -12.90
C CYS A 146 -9.23 4.18 -13.81
N LEU A 147 -10.55 4.28 -13.62
CA LEU A 147 -11.40 5.23 -14.35
C LEU A 147 -11.16 6.67 -13.91
N GLU A 148 -11.15 6.95 -12.60
CA GLU A 148 -10.86 8.30 -12.07
C GLU A 148 -9.52 8.87 -12.55
N MET A 149 -8.49 8.01 -12.68
CA MET A 149 -7.15 8.41 -13.15
C MET A 149 -7.08 8.64 -14.66
N GLY A 150 -8.19 8.46 -15.38
CA GLY A 150 -8.25 8.67 -16.81
C GLY A 150 -7.68 7.52 -17.64
N PHE A 151 -7.43 6.32 -17.07
CA PHE A 151 -6.83 5.20 -17.79
C PHE A 151 -7.76 4.48 -18.79
N HIS A 152 -8.89 5.10 -19.15
CA HIS A 152 -9.86 4.55 -20.09
C HIS A 152 -9.21 4.11 -21.41
N ASN A 153 -8.37 4.98 -21.98
CA ASN A 153 -7.75 4.73 -23.27
C ASN A 153 -6.69 3.63 -23.20
N GLU A 154 -5.87 3.64 -22.16
CA GLU A 154 -4.83 2.65 -21.92
C GLU A 154 -5.43 1.27 -21.65
N MET A 155 -6.48 1.17 -20.82
CA MET A 155 -7.15 -0.10 -20.55
C MET A 155 -7.87 -0.64 -21.79
N SER A 156 -8.52 0.23 -22.57
CA SER A 156 -9.14 -0.15 -23.84
C SER A 156 -8.12 -0.71 -24.85
N LYS A 157 -6.97 -0.04 -25.00
CA LYS A 157 -5.86 -0.54 -25.84
C LYS A 157 -5.33 -1.88 -25.34
N LEU A 158 -5.13 -2.01 -24.03
CA LEU A 158 -4.62 -3.22 -23.41
C LEU A 158 -5.55 -4.40 -23.69
N LEU A 159 -6.84 -4.26 -23.40
CA LEU A 159 -7.83 -5.32 -23.62
C LEU A 159 -7.96 -5.72 -25.08
N LYS A 160 -7.86 -4.76 -26.02
CA LYS A 160 -7.86 -5.05 -27.47
C LYS A 160 -6.64 -5.86 -27.90
N SER A 161 -5.50 -5.72 -27.22
CA SER A 161 -4.27 -6.44 -27.53
C SER A 161 -4.23 -7.88 -27.00
N LEU A 162 -5.26 -8.33 -26.27
CA LEU A 162 -5.28 -9.59 -25.54
C LEU A 162 -6.37 -10.53 -26.09
N PRO A 163 -6.11 -11.22 -27.23
CA PRO A 163 -7.11 -12.02 -27.93
C PRO A 163 -7.51 -13.30 -27.16
N GLY A 164 -6.67 -13.75 -26.22
CA GLY A 164 -6.89 -14.98 -25.47
C GLY A 164 -7.76 -14.84 -24.22
N ILE A 165 -8.21 -13.62 -23.86
CA ILE A 165 -8.97 -13.41 -22.62
C ILE A 165 -10.32 -14.11 -22.70
N ASN A 166 -10.55 -15.05 -21.80
CA ASN A 166 -11.85 -15.69 -21.59
C ASN A 166 -12.47 -15.32 -20.24
N ARG A 167 -11.68 -14.80 -19.30
CA ARG A 167 -12.11 -14.60 -17.92
C ARG A 167 -11.73 -13.21 -17.41
N ARG A 168 -12.72 -12.37 -17.07
CA ARG A 168 -12.52 -11.00 -16.53
C ARG A 168 -13.00 -10.89 -15.10
N ILE A 169 -12.14 -10.40 -14.22
CA ILE A 169 -12.43 -10.21 -12.79
C ILE A 169 -12.23 -8.73 -12.47
N LEU A 170 -13.28 -8.04 -12.04
CA LEU A 170 -13.22 -6.65 -11.60
C LEU A 170 -13.35 -6.57 -10.10
N LEU A 171 -12.50 -5.76 -9.47
CA LEU A 171 -12.54 -5.49 -8.04
C LEU A 171 -12.61 -3.98 -7.83
N SER A 172 -13.61 -3.52 -7.08
CA SER A 172 -13.87 -2.09 -6.87
C SER A 172 -14.29 -1.83 -5.43
N ALA A 173 -13.98 -0.64 -4.90
CA ALA A 173 -14.50 -0.20 -3.61
C ALA A 173 -15.87 0.44 -3.73
N THR A 174 -16.16 1.02 -4.90
CA THR A 174 -17.46 1.63 -5.22
C THR A 174 -18.11 0.94 -6.40
N ASP A 175 -19.44 1.01 -6.47
CA ASP A 175 -20.18 0.54 -7.62
C ASP A 175 -20.11 1.61 -8.71
N ALA A 176 -19.29 1.36 -9.74
CA ALA A 176 -19.27 2.22 -10.90
C ALA A 176 -20.65 2.13 -11.57
N LYS A 177 -21.39 3.25 -11.60
CA LYS A 177 -22.75 3.34 -12.17
C LYS A 177 -22.85 2.71 -13.56
N GLU A 178 -21.76 2.75 -14.33
CA GLU A 178 -21.64 2.09 -15.62
C GLU A 178 -20.24 1.50 -15.80
N ILE A 179 -20.17 0.19 -16.09
CA ILE A 179 -18.92 -0.45 -16.51
C ILE A 179 -18.74 -0.11 -17.99
N PRO A 180 -17.67 0.59 -18.39
CA PRO A 180 -17.44 0.96 -19.78
C PRO A 180 -17.46 -0.25 -20.73
N GLU A 181 -18.06 -0.04 -21.90
CA GLU A 181 -18.23 -1.07 -22.93
C GLU A 181 -16.92 -1.77 -23.33
N PHE A 182 -15.79 -1.04 -23.30
CA PHE A 182 -14.48 -1.59 -23.68
C PHE A 182 -14.03 -2.75 -22.78
N ILE A 183 -14.58 -2.88 -21.58
CA ILE A 183 -14.31 -4.01 -20.68
C ILE A 183 -14.89 -5.31 -21.24
N LYS A 184 -16.01 -5.23 -21.99
CA LYS A 184 -16.72 -6.37 -22.59
C LYS A 184 -17.15 -7.43 -21.56
N ILE A 185 -17.84 -7.00 -20.52
CA ILE A 185 -18.52 -7.89 -19.55
C ILE A 185 -20.02 -7.90 -19.87
N SER A 186 -20.57 -9.06 -20.19
CA SER A 186 -21.99 -9.21 -20.54
C SER A 186 -22.80 -10.02 -19.53
N ASN A 187 -22.21 -11.05 -18.91
CA ASN A 187 -22.86 -11.91 -17.92
C ASN A 187 -21.92 -12.18 -16.75
N ALA A 188 -21.90 -11.25 -15.78
CA ALA A 188 -21.08 -11.34 -14.59
C ALA A 188 -21.86 -11.71 -13.35
N ILE A 189 -21.27 -12.56 -12.51
CA ILE A 189 -21.61 -12.72 -11.11
C ILE A 189 -21.17 -11.45 -10.40
N ARG A 190 -22.13 -10.72 -9.82
CA ARG A 190 -21.87 -9.53 -9.01
C ARG A 190 -21.97 -9.88 -7.54
N LEU A 191 -20.88 -9.71 -6.83
CA LEU A 191 -20.81 -9.87 -5.38
C LEU A 191 -20.71 -8.49 -4.75
N ASN A 192 -21.72 -8.09 -3.95
CA ASN A 192 -21.79 -6.75 -3.37
C ASN A 192 -21.68 -6.78 -1.84
N TYR A 193 -20.52 -6.35 -1.35
CA TYR A 193 -20.14 -6.23 0.05
C TYR A 193 -19.86 -4.78 0.47
N ILE A 194 -20.26 -3.78 -0.33
CA ILE A 194 -20.07 -2.35 0.02
C ILE A 194 -20.86 -1.99 1.28
N ASN A 195 -22.10 -2.50 1.37
CA ASN A 195 -23.05 -2.20 2.43
C ASN A 195 -23.21 -3.32 3.47
N GLU A 196 -22.53 -4.46 3.29
CA GLU A 196 -22.40 -5.38 4.40
C GLU A 196 -21.58 -4.67 5.46
N ASP A 197 -22.15 -4.53 6.64
CA ASP A 197 -21.55 -3.91 7.81
C ASP A 197 -20.26 -4.69 8.10
N ASN A 198 -19.16 -4.29 7.48
CA ASN A 198 -17.85 -4.96 7.56
C ASN A 198 -17.23 -4.83 8.98
N GLY A 199 -18.04 -4.46 9.97
CA GLY A 199 -17.62 -4.06 11.30
C GLY A 199 -16.78 -2.78 11.33
N ILE A 200 -16.54 -2.11 10.19
CA ILE A 200 -15.74 -0.88 10.15
C ILE A 200 -16.45 0.22 10.94
N SER A 201 -17.76 0.38 10.73
CA SER A 201 -18.64 1.29 11.47
C SER A 201 -18.64 1.03 12.99
N GLN A 202 -18.45 -0.22 13.42
CA GLN A 202 -18.40 -0.61 14.83
C GLN A 202 -16.99 -0.56 15.45
N ARG A 203 -15.92 -0.57 14.64
CA ARG A 203 -14.51 -0.59 15.08
C ARG A 203 -13.80 0.76 14.92
N VAL A 204 -14.45 1.71 14.25
CA VAL A 204 -13.90 3.05 14.01
C VAL A 204 -14.64 4.07 14.87
N ASN A 205 -13.91 4.78 15.72
CA ASN A 205 -14.44 5.90 16.48
C ASN A 205 -14.30 7.19 15.66
N PHE A 206 -15.42 7.88 15.45
CA PHE A 206 -15.46 9.13 14.69
C PHE A 206 -15.48 10.33 15.63
N HIS A 207 -14.58 11.28 15.36
CA HIS A 207 -14.34 12.43 16.20
C HIS A 207 -14.32 13.73 15.39
N LYS A 208 -15.03 14.74 15.89
CA LYS A 208 -14.93 16.12 15.39
C LYS A 208 -14.08 16.97 16.32
N VAL A 209 -13.14 17.71 15.75
CA VAL A 209 -12.22 18.61 16.45
C VAL A 209 -12.40 20.01 15.85
N ASN A 210 -12.94 20.93 16.64
CA ASN A 210 -13.17 22.30 16.19
C ASN A 210 -11.89 23.12 16.34
N SER A 211 -11.49 23.78 15.26
CA SER A 211 -10.43 24.77 15.25
C SER A 211 -11.04 26.16 15.41
N PRO A 212 -10.50 27.02 16.30
CA PRO A 212 -11.02 28.37 16.51
C PRO A 212 -10.77 29.30 15.32
N ILE A 213 -9.85 28.94 14.42
CA ILE A 213 -9.44 29.75 13.27
C ILE A 213 -9.41 28.90 11.99
N LYS A 214 -9.32 29.57 10.83
CA LYS A 214 -9.25 28.90 9.53
C LYS A 214 -7.95 28.12 9.32
N ASP A 215 -6.85 28.60 9.88
CA ASP A 215 -5.56 27.91 9.80
C ASP A 215 -5.43 26.89 10.93
N LYS A 216 -5.70 25.63 10.61
CA LYS A 216 -5.91 24.56 11.59
C LYS A 216 -4.61 23.94 12.11
N LEU A 217 -3.45 24.54 11.79
CA LEU A 217 -2.11 24.01 12.11
C LEU A 217 -1.89 23.78 13.61
N GLU A 218 -2.28 24.75 14.45
CA GLU A 218 -2.13 24.62 15.90
C GLU A 218 -3.05 23.54 16.47
N THR A 219 -4.30 23.49 15.99
CA THR A 219 -5.25 22.42 16.35
C THR A 219 -4.72 21.04 15.96
N LEU A 220 -4.13 20.91 14.75
CA LEU A 220 -3.50 19.67 14.30
C LEU A 220 -2.32 19.28 15.19
N ASN A 221 -1.43 20.22 15.51
CA ASN A 221 -0.29 20.00 16.41
C ASN A 221 -0.77 19.45 17.76
N ASN A 222 -1.75 20.13 18.35
CA ASN A 222 -2.24 19.79 19.68
C ASN A 222 -2.97 18.44 19.69
N LEU A 223 -3.70 18.14 18.62
CA LEU A 223 -4.35 16.86 18.42
C LEU A 223 -3.32 15.72 18.31
N ILE A 224 -2.28 15.88 17.48
CA ILE A 224 -1.26 14.83 17.31
C ILE A 224 -0.50 14.61 18.62
N CYS A 225 -0.18 15.68 19.35
CA CYS A 225 0.47 15.55 20.66
C CYS A 225 -0.37 14.73 21.65
N SER A 226 -1.70 14.85 21.63
CA SER A 226 -2.56 14.06 22.55
C SER A 226 -2.49 12.55 22.29
N PHE A 227 -2.02 12.12 21.11
CA PHE A 227 -1.86 10.72 20.74
C PHE A 227 -0.51 10.11 21.16
N GLY A 228 0.44 10.92 21.60
CA GLY A 228 1.79 10.46 21.95
C GLY A 228 2.50 9.80 20.75
N ALA A 229 2.93 8.55 20.91
CA ALA A 229 3.70 7.82 19.90
C ALA A 229 2.84 6.98 18.92
N GLN A 230 1.53 7.18 18.88
CA GLN A 230 0.63 6.46 17.97
C GLN A 230 0.83 6.89 16.51
N ASN A 231 0.61 5.95 15.58
CA ASN A 231 0.76 6.20 14.16
C ASN A 231 -0.47 6.92 13.58
N SER A 232 -0.22 8.02 12.87
CA SER A 232 -1.27 8.89 12.34
C SER A 232 -1.04 9.22 10.86
N ILE A 233 -2.11 9.19 10.06
CA ILE A 233 -2.10 9.75 8.69
C ILE A 233 -2.88 11.05 8.68
N VAL A 234 -2.27 12.12 8.19
CA VAL A 234 -2.90 13.42 7.96
C VAL A 234 -3.20 13.58 6.48
N PHE A 235 -4.48 13.60 6.12
CA PHE A 235 -4.93 13.76 4.74
C PHE A 235 -5.20 15.22 4.37
N LEU A 236 -4.64 15.60 3.22
CA LEU A 236 -4.83 16.88 2.56
C LEU A 236 -5.18 16.68 1.08
N ASN A 237 -5.69 17.71 0.41
CA ASN A 237 -6.14 17.61 -0.98
C ASN A 237 -5.05 18.04 -1.97
N HIS A 238 -4.14 18.94 -1.57
CA HIS A 238 -3.12 19.54 -2.45
C HIS A 238 -1.69 19.23 -2.00
N ARG A 239 -0.77 19.19 -2.97
CA ARG A 239 0.66 18.85 -2.73
C ARG A 239 1.35 19.92 -1.91
N GLU A 240 1.08 21.18 -2.24
CA GLU A 240 1.60 22.37 -1.58
C GLU A 240 1.15 22.41 -0.10
N SER A 241 -0.10 21.99 0.16
CA SER A 241 -0.61 21.86 1.52
C SER A 241 0.11 20.77 2.31
N VAL A 242 0.38 19.61 1.69
CA VAL A 242 1.16 18.52 2.31
C VAL A 242 2.55 19.01 2.71
N GLU A 243 3.25 19.70 1.82
CA GLU A 243 4.59 20.25 2.10
C GLU A 243 4.56 21.30 3.22
N ARG A 244 3.58 22.22 3.19
CA ARG A 244 3.40 23.23 4.24
C ARG A 244 3.17 22.60 5.62
N VAL A 245 2.21 21.66 5.70
CA VAL A 245 1.86 21.01 6.97
C VAL A 245 3.02 20.16 7.48
N ALA A 246 3.68 19.39 6.62
CA ALA A 246 4.82 18.58 7.00
C ALA A 246 5.99 19.44 7.51
N LYS A 247 6.28 20.56 6.84
CA LYS A 247 7.29 21.53 7.28
C LYS A 247 6.95 22.10 8.66
N TYR A 248 5.71 22.54 8.86
CA TYR A 248 5.25 23.07 10.14
C TYR A 248 5.41 22.03 11.26
N LEU A 249 4.89 20.82 11.10
CA LEU A 249 5.01 19.76 12.10
C LEU A 249 6.48 19.40 12.38
N GLY A 250 7.33 19.41 11.35
CA GLY A 250 8.77 19.25 11.52
C GLY A 250 9.40 20.33 12.41
N THR A 251 9.01 21.60 12.24
CA THR A 251 9.48 22.70 13.12
C THR A 251 8.99 22.60 14.55
N GLN A 252 7.86 21.93 14.79
CA GLN A 252 7.36 21.63 16.14
C GLN A 252 8.13 20.48 16.80
N GLY A 253 8.96 19.74 16.06
CA GLY A 253 9.77 18.63 16.57
C GLY A 253 9.22 17.24 16.26
N PHE A 254 8.18 17.14 15.43
CA PHE A 254 7.71 15.85 14.94
C PHE A 254 8.61 15.27 13.85
N VAL A 255 8.73 13.94 13.83
CA VAL A 255 9.31 13.22 12.70
C VAL A 255 8.20 12.82 11.75
N VAL A 256 8.17 13.46 10.59
CA VAL A 256 7.10 13.34 9.59
C VAL A 256 7.63 12.70 8.31
N SER A 257 6.82 11.80 7.74
CA SER A 257 6.95 11.36 6.35
C SER A 257 5.94 12.11 5.48
N LEU A 258 6.34 12.51 4.28
CA LEU A 258 5.49 13.21 3.32
C LEU A 258 5.24 12.32 2.10
N PHE A 259 4.01 12.31 1.59
CA PHE A 259 3.62 11.43 0.48
C PHE A 259 2.61 12.07 -0.47
N HIS A 260 3.06 12.42 -1.66
CA HIS A 260 2.23 12.95 -2.73
C HIS A 260 2.84 12.64 -4.10
N GLY A 261 2.07 12.84 -5.17
CA GLY A 261 2.49 12.50 -6.54
C GLY A 261 3.60 13.38 -7.14
N GLY A 262 4.05 14.42 -6.43
CA GLY A 262 5.19 15.25 -6.85
C GLY A 262 6.55 14.67 -6.46
N LEU A 263 6.57 13.69 -5.55
CA LEU A 263 7.80 13.06 -5.07
C LEU A 263 8.35 12.04 -6.08
N GLU A 264 9.67 12.00 -6.17
CA GLU A 264 10.38 10.96 -6.89
C GLU A 264 10.04 9.57 -6.33
N GLN A 265 10.22 8.54 -7.15
CA GLN A 265 9.91 7.16 -6.74
C GLN A 265 10.70 6.74 -5.48
N LYS A 266 12.00 7.09 -5.42
CA LYS A 266 12.84 6.78 -4.26
C LYS A 266 12.33 7.46 -3.00
N GLN A 267 11.97 8.75 -3.08
CA GLN A 267 11.43 9.52 -1.96
C GLN A 267 10.10 8.93 -1.45
N ARG A 268 9.22 8.48 -2.35
CA ARG A 268 7.98 7.79 -1.99
C ARG A 268 8.25 6.47 -1.27
N GLU A 269 9.18 5.67 -1.79
CA GLU A 269 9.59 4.41 -1.16
C GLU A 269 10.21 4.64 0.23
N ASP A 270 11.08 5.64 0.38
CA ASP A 270 11.69 6.04 1.65
C ASP A 270 10.63 6.49 2.67
N ALA A 271 9.70 7.36 2.26
CA ALA A 271 8.66 7.90 3.13
C ALA A 271 7.72 6.82 3.68
N LEU A 272 7.28 5.90 2.81
CA LEU A 272 6.44 4.77 3.21
C LEU A 272 7.19 3.79 4.10
N TYR A 273 8.46 3.52 3.80
CA TYR A 273 9.25 2.61 4.62
C TYR A 273 9.41 3.18 6.03
N LYS A 274 9.81 4.46 6.16
CA LYS A 274 9.93 5.16 7.45
C LYS A 274 8.66 5.09 8.26
N PHE A 275 7.50 5.30 7.62
CA PHE A 275 6.22 5.25 8.31
C PHE A 275 5.85 3.82 8.72
N SER A 276 5.98 2.86 7.80
CA SER A 276 5.58 1.46 8.03
C SER A 276 6.39 0.74 9.12
N ASN A 277 7.62 1.18 9.38
CA ASN A 277 8.50 0.56 10.37
C ASN A 277 8.61 1.35 11.69
N GLY A 278 7.82 2.41 11.86
CA GLY A 278 7.80 3.26 13.06
C GLY A 278 9.00 4.21 13.20
N SER A 279 9.71 4.51 12.10
CA SER A 279 10.76 5.55 12.08
C SER A 279 10.20 6.95 11.87
N ALA A 280 8.96 7.05 11.41
CA ALA A 280 8.11 8.24 11.45
C ALA A 280 6.72 7.80 11.90
N ASN A 281 6.13 8.50 12.87
CA ASN A 281 4.79 8.16 13.37
C ASN A 281 3.69 8.97 12.66
N ILE A 282 4.06 9.92 11.81
CA ILE A 282 3.12 10.80 11.12
C ILE A 282 3.39 10.74 9.62
N LEU A 283 2.37 10.41 8.84
CA LEU A 283 2.39 10.49 7.40
C LEU A 283 1.46 11.63 6.95
N VAL A 284 2.01 12.69 6.37
CA VAL A 284 1.23 13.78 5.77
C VAL A 284 1.11 13.50 4.28
N ALA A 285 -0.11 13.35 3.78
CA ALA A 285 -0.31 12.84 2.43
C ALA A 285 -1.54 13.38 1.72
N THR A 286 -1.50 13.30 0.39
CA THR A 286 -2.72 13.41 -0.43
C THR A 286 -3.45 12.08 -0.52
N ASP A 287 -4.58 12.04 -1.24
CA ASP A 287 -5.31 10.81 -1.56
C ASP A 287 -4.50 9.77 -2.35
N LEU A 288 -3.28 10.08 -2.76
CA LEU A 288 -2.36 9.05 -3.24
C LEU A 288 -2.04 8.03 -2.14
N ALA A 289 -2.01 8.43 -0.86
CA ALA A 289 -1.75 7.52 0.26
C ALA A 289 -2.99 6.73 0.70
N SER A 290 -4.20 7.16 0.32
CA SER A 290 -5.43 6.49 0.71
C SER A 290 -5.73 5.24 -0.12
N ARG A 291 -4.89 4.88 -1.10
CA ARG A 291 -5.12 3.80 -2.08
C ARG A 291 -3.87 2.93 -2.28
N GLY A 292 -4.03 1.61 -2.40
CA GLY A 292 -2.93 0.70 -2.74
C GLY A 292 -1.71 0.58 -1.81
N ILE A 293 -1.70 1.21 -0.62
CA ILE A 293 -0.58 1.12 0.34
C ILE A 293 -0.97 0.30 1.58
N ASP A 294 -0.38 -0.88 1.74
CA ASP A 294 -0.54 -1.72 2.93
C ASP A 294 0.40 -1.31 4.06
N ILE A 295 -0.05 -0.31 4.84
CA ILE A 295 0.51 -0.02 6.15
C ILE A 295 -0.40 -0.67 7.18
N LYS A 296 0.18 -1.54 8.00
CA LYS A 296 -0.50 -2.17 9.13
C LYS A 296 -0.58 -1.18 10.30
N ASP A 297 -1.60 -1.34 11.13
CA ASP A 297 -1.66 -0.72 12.47
C ASP A 297 -1.68 0.82 12.49
N ILE A 298 -2.50 1.43 11.62
CA ILE A 298 -2.73 2.88 11.67
C ILE A 298 -3.77 3.18 12.75
N ASN A 299 -3.37 3.89 13.80
CA ASN A 299 -4.26 4.23 14.91
C ASN A 299 -5.22 5.37 14.55
N ASN A 300 -4.71 6.41 13.90
CA ASN A 300 -5.45 7.65 13.70
C ASN A 300 -5.45 8.08 12.23
N ILE A 301 -6.62 8.36 11.68
CA ILE A 301 -6.80 9.04 10.39
C ILE A 301 -7.30 10.44 10.67
N ILE A 302 -6.55 11.45 10.22
CA ILE A 302 -6.86 12.85 10.47
C ILE A 302 -7.17 13.52 9.14
N HIS A 303 -8.41 13.96 8.98
CA HIS A 303 -8.84 14.80 7.87
C HIS A 303 -8.52 16.26 8.23
N TYR A 304 -7.33 16.71 7.82
CA TYR A 304 -6.99 18.14 7.90
C TYR A 304 -7.73 18.94 6.82
N GLN A 305 -7.92 18.35 5.64
CA GLN A 305 -8.89 18.83 4.65
C GLN A 305 -9.92 17.74 4.42
N LEU A 306 -11.20 18.15 4.34
CA LEU A 306 -12.28 17.22 4.03
C LEU A 306 -12.07 16.64 2.62
N PRO A 307 -12.40 15.35 2.41
CA PRO A 307 -12.39 14.77 1.07
C PRO A 307 -13.43 15.49 0.19
N TYR A 308 -13.27 15.45 -1.13
CA TYR A 308 -14.24 16.07 -2.05
C TYR A 308 -15.51 15.25 -2.21
N GLY A 309 -15.44 13.94 -2.00
CA GLY A 309 -16.57 13.03 -2.15
C GLY A 309 -16.54 11.85 -1.18
N LYS A 310 -17.64 11.10 -1.22
CA LYS A 310 -17.85 9.88 -0.42
C LYS A 310 -16.84 8.79 -0.74
N GLU A 311 -16.38 8.71 -2.00
CA GLU A 311 -15.45 7.68 -2.44
C GLU A 311 -14.06 7.88 -1.80
N GLU A 312 -13.48 9.07 -1.89
CA GLU A 312 -12.21 9.40 -1.22
C GLU A 312 -12.31 9.22 0.29
N TYR A 313 -13.45 9.62 0.88
CA TYR A 313 -13.72 9.40 2.29
C TYR A 313 -13.59 7.93 2.70
N ILE A 314 -14.29 7.02 2.00
CA ILE A 314 -14.24 5.56 2.27
C ILE A 314 -12.81 5.03 2.14
N HIS A 315 -12.04 5.50 1.16
CA HIS A 315 -10.65 5.09 0.98
C HIS A 315 -9.72 5.58 2.10
N ARG A 316 -9.89 6.83 2.56
CA ARG A 316 -9.11 7.41 3.68
C ARG A 316 -9.36 6.64 4.97
N ILE A 317 -10.62 6.41 5.33
CA ILE A 317 -10.96 5.68 6.57
C ILE A 317 -10.59 4.19 6.50
N GLY A 318 -10.63 3.57 5.30
CA GLY A 318 -10.18 2.20 5.08
C GLY A 318 -8.66 1.97 5.28
N ARG A 319 -7.91 3.00 5.65
CA ARG A 319 -6.51 2.88 6.11
C ARG A 319 -6.41 2.49 7.58
N THR A 320 -7.42 2.73 8.41
CA THR A 320 -7.47 2.27 9.80
C THR A 320 -8.44 1.09 9.96
N ALA A 321 -8.52 0.53 11.17
CA ALA A 321 -9.41 -0.57 11.55
C ALA A 321 -9.42 -1.77 10.57
N ARG A 322 -8.24 -2.14 10.05
CA ARG A 322 -8.10 -3.34 9.21
C ARG A 322 -8.11 -4.59 10.08
N TRP A 323 -8.75 -5.65 9.60
CA TRP A 323 -8.95 -6.90 10.35
C TRP A 323 -9.60 -6.67 11.72
N LYS A 324 -8.97 -7.10 12.82
CA LYS A 324 -9.52 -7.05 14.19
C LYS A 324 -9.15 -5.77 14.95
N SER A 325 -8.41 -4.84 14.35
CA SER A 325 -7.93 -3.64 15.03
C SER A 325 -9.02 -2.56 15.08
N GLU A 326 -9.03 -1.79 16.17
CA GLU A 326 -9.82 -0.56 16.29
C GLU A 326 -9.05 0.63 15.70
N GLY A 327 -9.79 1.66 15.30
CA GLY A 327 -9.24 2.86 14.66
C GLY A 327 -9.96 4.12 15.06
N ASN A 328 -9.29 5.27 14.95
CA ASN A 328 -9.90 6.56 15.18
C ASN A 328 -9.86 7.41 13.90
N VAL A 329 -10.96 8.09 13.61
CA VAL A 329 -11.05 9.06 12.52
C VAL A 329 -11.38 10.42 13.09
N PHE A 330 -10.52 11.40 12.82
CA PHE A 330 -10.66 12.77 13.26
C PHE A 330 -10.94 13.68 12.06
N PHE A 331 -11.87 14.60 12.23
CA PHE A 331 -12.11 15.72 11.31
C PHE A 331 -11.78 17.02 12.01
N ILE A 332 -10.81 17.76 11.47
CA ILE A 332 -10.50 19.10 11.99
C ILE A 332 -11.30 20.12 11.18
N LEU A 333 -12.25 20.78 11.84
CA LEU A 333 -13.17 21.73 11.23
C LEU A 333 -12.79 23.15 11.60
N GLY A 334 -12.61 24.03 10.62
CA GLY A 334 -12.53 25.46 10.84
C GLY A 334 -13.90 26.07 11.17
N PRO A 335 -13.96 27.38 11.50
CA PRO A 335 -15.20 28.05 11.90
C PRO A 335 -16.35 27.95 10.89
N ASP A 336 -16.02 27.90 9.60
CA ASP A 336 -16.99 27.88 8.49
C ASP A 336 -17.15 26.48 7.86
N GLU A 337 -16.44 25.46 8.37
CA GLU A 337 -16.48 24.11 7.80
C GLU A 337 -17.48 23.22 8.53
N ILE A 338 -18.35 22.57 7.77
CA ILE A 338 -19.30 21.58 8.26
C ILE A 338 -18.95 20.18 7.76
N LEU A 339 -19.34 19.15 8.51
CA LEU A 339 -19.19 17.78 8.05
C LEU A 339 -20.08 17.54 6.81
N PRO A 340 -19.56 16.90 5.76
CA PRO A 340 -20.36 16.53 4.60
C PRO A 340 -21.40 15.45 4.94
N ASP A 341 -22.54 15.45 4.24
CA ASP A 341 -23.68 14.54 4.45
C ASP A 341 -23.34 13.04 4.31
N TYR A 342 -22.20 12.70 3.71
CA TYR A 342 -21.75 11.31 3.58
C TYR A 342 -20.96 10.80 4.80
N VAL A 343 -20.67 11.66 5.78
CA VAL A 343 -20.06 11.27 7.06
C VAL A 343 -21.19 10.93 8.03
N ASP A 344 -21.13 9.75 8.64
CA ASP A 344 -22.15 9.27 9.58
C ASP A 344 -22.32 10.23 10.78
N ASP A 345 -23.56 10.46 11.20
CA ASP A 345 -23.95 11.46 12.21
C ASP A 345 -23.41 11.15 13.63
N LYS A 346 -22.88 9.95 13.85
CA LYS A 346 -22.32 9.49 15.14
C LYS A 346 -20.90 10.01 15.41
N CYS A 347 -20.66 11.29 15.12
CA CYS A 347 -19.36 11.93 15.27
C CYS A 347 -19.27 12.63 16.63
N ALA A 348 -18.52 12.04 17.58
CA ALA A 348 -18.38 12.59 18.93
C ALA A 348 -17.46 13.83 18.94
N SER A 349 -17.83 14.88 19.68
CA SER A 349 -16.91 16.00 19.92
C SER A 349 -15.68 15.53 20.68
N TYR A 350 -14.49 15.82 20.14
CA TYR A 350 -13.22 15.54 20.81
C TYR A 350 -12.60 16.84 21.31
N SER A 351 -12.47 16.95 22.62
CA SER A 351 -11.82 18.09 23.27
C SER A 351 -10.36 17.76 23.55
N ILE A 352 -9.45 18.61 23.06
CA ILE A 352 -8.02 18.50 23.35
C ILE A 352 -7.80 19.07 24.76
N LYS A 353 -7.14 18.31 25.64
CA LYS A 353 -6.82 18.75 27.00
C LYS A 353 -5.93 20.02 26.94
N GLU A 354 -6.13 20.95 27.87
CA GLU A 354 -5.38 22.22 27.93
C GLU A 354 -3.86 22.02 28.08
N ALA A 355 -3.43 21.01 28.84
CA ALA A 355 -2.03 20.63 28.97
C ALA A 355 -1.66 19.58 27.92
N VAL A 356 -1.29 20.04 26.73
CA VAL A 356 -0.85 19.18 25.63
C VAL A 356 0.62 18.76 25.84
N PRO A 357 0.94 17.46 25.83
CA PRO A 357 2.33 17.01 25.99
C PRO A 357 3.18 17.43 24.77
N LYS A 358 4.50 17.40 24.94
CA LYS A 358 5.42 17.65 23.82
C LYS A 358 5.33 16.56 22.74
N PRO A 359 5.69 16.88 21.49
CA PRO A 359 5.80 15.90 20.41
C PRO A 359 6.60 14.68 20.82
N SER A 360 6.00 13.50 20.67
CA SER A 360 6.68 12.23 20.91
C SER A 360 7.50 11.85 19.70
N LEU A 361 8.79 11.56 19.91
CA LEU A 361 9.65 11.04 18.85
C LEU A 361 9.36 9.56 18.58
N PRO A 362 9.48 9.10 17.33
CA PRO A 362 9.41 7.69 17.00
C PRO A 362 10.54 6.90 17.68
N LYS A 363 10.23 5.69 18.15
CA LYS A 363 11.20 4.81 18.81
C LYS A 363 12.30 4.32 17.85
N MET A 364 11.95 4.20 16.57
CA MET A 364 12.86 3.69 15.54
C MET A 364 13.40 4.83 14.67
N ALA A 365 14.46 4.50 13.95
CA ALA A 365 15.07 5.29 12.89
C ALA A 365 15.52 4.35 11.77
N THR A 366 15.44 4.79 10.51
CA THR A 366 15.76 3.95 9.36
C THR A 366 17.14 4.27 8.82
N LEU A 367 17.95 3.24 8.62
CA LEU A 367 19.19 3.30 7.84
C LEU A 367 18.97 2.72 6.44
N TYR A 368 19.58 3.37 5.46
CA TYR A 368 19.81 2.87 4.12
C TYR A 368 21.19 2.22 4.04
N ILE A 369 21.27 1.01 3.50
CA ILE A 369 22.52 0.32 3.20
C ILE A 369 22.56 0.08 1.69
N GLY A 370 23.60 0.58 1.03
CA GLY A 370 23.77 0.54 -0.43
C GLY A 370 24.03 -0.84 -1.04
N LYS A 371 23.65 -1.92 -0.35
CA LYS A 371 23.85 -3.31 -0.77
C LYS A 371 22.65 -4.20 -0.46
N GLY A 372 22.39 -5.16 -1.33
CA GLY A 372 21.20 -6.00 -1.27
C GLY A 372 21.41 -7.45 -1.72
N LYS A 373 20.33 -8.11 -2.13
CA LYS A 373 20.34 -9.54 -2.53
C LYS A 373 21.30 -9.84 -3.67
N LYS A 374 21.45 -8.94 -4.65
CA LYS A 374 22.38 -9.10 -5.78
C LYS A 374 23.85 -9.05 -5.35
N ASP A 375 24.13 -8.45 -4.19
CA ASP A 375 25.45 -8.48 -3.55
C ASP A 375 25.61 -9.70 -2.62
N LYS A 376 24.70 -10.68 -2.68
CA LYS A 376 24.68 -11.88 -1.82
C LYS A 376 24.59 -11.56 -0.32
N ILE A 377 23.91 -10.46 0.01
CA ILE A 377 23.60 -10.06 1.39
C ILE A 377 22.22 -10.60 1.78
N SER A 378 22.17 -11.25 2.93
CA SER A 378 20.95 -11.75 3.56
C SER A 378 20.55 -10.89 4.77
N LYS A 379 19.33 -11.10 5.29
CA LYS A 379 18.88 -10.45 6.53
C LYS A 379 19.80 -10.76 7.71
N GLY A 380 20.31 -11.99 7.81
CA GLY A 380 21.22 -12.40 8.88
C GLY A 380 22.57 -11.68 8.81
N ASP A 381 23.05 -11.39 7.61
CA ASP A 381 24.30 -10.63 7.42
C ASP A 381 24.17 -9.19 7.92
N ILE A 382 23.02 -8.56 7.71
CA ILE A 382 22.73 -7.20 8.19
C ILE A 382 22.68 -7.17 9.72
N VAL A 383 21.98 -8.14 10.33
CA VAL A 383 21.93 -8.26 11.79
C VAL A 383 23.34 -8.47 12.36
N GLY A 384 24.10 -9.41 11.78
CA GLY A 384 25.47 -9.69 12.22
C GLY A 384 26.40 -8.48 12.08
N PHE A 385 26.27 -7.71 11.00
CA PHE A 385 27.02 -6.47 10.79
C PHE A 385 26.68 -5.42 11.83
N LEU A 386 25.40 -5.11 12.03
CA LEU A 386 24.97 -4.09 13.00
C LEU A 386 25.32 -4.48 14.43
N CYS A 387 25.23 -5.75 14.80
CA CYS A 387 25.60 -6.18 16.14
C CYS A 387 27.12 -6.18 16.36
N LYS A 388 27.91 -6.71 15.41
CA LYS A 388 29.37 -6.84 15.57
C LYS A 388 30.13 -5.54 15.32
N LYS A 389 29.67 -4.73 14.36
CA LYS A 389 30.31 -3.49 13.93
C LYS A 389 29.60 -2.25 14.42
N GLY A 390 28.26 -2.25 14.42
CA GLY A 390 27.46 -1.14 14.94
C GLY A 390 27.31 -1.13 16.48
N GLY A 391 27.69 -2.21 17.17
CA GLY A 391 27.69 -2.26 18.63
C GLY A 391 26.30 -2.26 19.27
N ILE A 392 25.25 -2.60 18.52
CA ILE A 392 23.86 -2.64 19.01
C ILE A 392 23.37 -4.07 19.26
N ALA A 393 22.44 -4.23 20.19
CA ALA A 393 21.87 -5.55 20.46
C ALA A 393 20.80 -5.91 19.41
N ALA A 394 20.49 -7.20 19.26
CA ALA A 394 19.53 -7.64 18.25
C ALA A 394 18.09 -7.11 18.50
N ASN A 395 17.75 -6.81 19.76
CA ASN A 395 16.49 -6.18 20.15
C ASN A 395 16.40 -4.70 19.76
N ASP A 396 17.53 -4.04 19.49
CA ASP A 396 17.57 -2.68 18.95
C ASP A 396 17.33 -2.65 17.43
N ILE A 397 17.21 -3.80 16.79
CA ILE A 397 17.02 -3.92 15.33
C ILE A 397 15.57 -4.30 15.05
N GLY A 398 14.86 -3.44 14.32
CA GLY A 398 13.49 -3.66 13.89
C GLY A 398 13.40 -4.32 12.51
N GLN A 399 12.47 -3.80 11.71
CA GLN A 399 12.20 -4.34 10.37
C GLN A 399 13.41 -4.18 9.43
N ILE A 400 13.76 -5.27 8.74
CA ILE A 400 14.79 -5.32 7.70
C ILE A 400 14.14 -5.76 6.39
N ASP A 401 14.27 -4.96 5.34
CA ASP A 401 13.85 -5.31 3.98
C ASP A 401 15.07 -5.23 3.05
N VAL A 402 15.62 -6.42 2.74
CA VAL A 402 16.73 -6.56 1.80
C VAL A 402 16.17 -6.57 0.38
N LYS A 403 16.35 -5.45 -0.34
CA LYS A 403 16.00 -5.31 -1.76
C LYS A 403 17.09 -5.92 -2.63
N ASP A 404 16.87 -5.88 -3.94
CA ASP A 404 17.83 -6.41 -4.90
C ASP A 404 19.19 -5.71 -4.84
N ARG A 405 19.20 -4.39 -4.72
CA ARG A 405 20.44 -3.57 -4.78
C ARG A 405 20.77 -2.81 -3.49
N TYR A 406 19.86 -2.78 -2.53
CA TYR A 406 20.02 -2.03 -1.29
C TYR A 406 19.22 -2.69 -0.17
N THR A 407 19.40 -2.23 1.06
CA THR A 407 18.66 -2.70 2.22
C THR A 407 18.18 -1.51 3.02
N TYR A 408 16.96 -1.59 3.53
CA TYR A 408 16.54 -0.75 4.63
C TYR A 408 16.51 -1.53 5.93
N VAL A 409 16.92 -0.88 7.02
CA VAL A 409 16.89 -1.45 8.36
C VAL A 409 16.44 -0.40 9.36
N ALA A 410 15.44 -0.72 10.18
CA ALA A 410 15.05 0.09 11.31
C ALA A 410 15.93 -0.26 12.52
N ILE A 411 16.43 0.74 13.24
CA ILE A 411 17.17 0.59 14.50
C ILE A 411 16.61 1.53 15.58
N SER A 412 16.89 1.26 16.86
CA SER A 412 16.57 2.16 17.98
C SER A 412 17.10 3.58 17.70
N ARG A 413 16.21 4.58 17.77
CA ARG A 413 16.51 5.96 17.36
C ARG A 413 17.68 6.58 18.14
N ASN A 414 17.79 6.27 19.42
CA ASN A 414 18.87 6.73 20.29
C ASN A 414 20.24 6.09 20.00
N LYS A 415 20.33 5.15 19.06
CA LYS A 415 21.57 4.47 18.67
C LYS A 415 22.08 4.86 17.28
N VAL A 416 21.37 5.74 16.57
CA VAL A 416 21.68 6.06 15.16
C VAL A 416 23.08 6.63 15.00
N ASP A 417 23.43 7.64 15.79
CA ASP A 417 24.71 8.33 15.65
C ASP A 417 25.89 7.41 16.00
N ASP A 418 25.76 6.65 17.10
CA ASP A 418 26.75 5.65 17.51
C ASP A 418 26.97 4.58 16.43
N VAL A 419 25.87 4.05 15.87
CA VAL A 419 25.93 3.04 14.81
C VAL A 419 26.58 3.60 13.55
N LEU A 420 26.17 4.79 13.10
CA LEU A 420 26.74 5.41 11.90
C LEU A 420 28.23 5.67 12.04
N TYR A 421 28.67 6.12 13.22
CA TYR A 421 30.08 6.29 13.52
C TYR A 421 30.83 4.96 13.49
N ALA A 422 30.31 3.94 14.17
CA ALA A 422 30.98 2.65 14.31
C ALA A 422 31.04 1.84 13.00
N VAL A 423 30.03 1.94 12.13
CA VAL A 423 29.98 1.22 10.86
C VAL A 423 30.66 1.97 9.70
N ASN A 424 31.14 3.19 9.93
CA ASN A 424 31.77 3.97 8.87
C ASN A 424 33.05 3.29 8.37
N GLY A 425 33.13 3.03 7.06
CA GLY A 425 34.26 2.34 6.43
C GLY A 425 34.31 0.83 6.66
N GLU A 426 33.41 0.27 7.47
CA GLU A 426 33.30 -1.16 7.73
C GLU A 426 32.71 -1.92 6.53
N LYS A 427 32.94 -3.24 6.51
CA LYS A 427 32.54 -4.11 5.40
C LYS A 427 31.48 -5.10 5.82
N ILE A 428 30.47 -5.30 4.96
CA ILE A 428 29.50 -6.40 5.09
C ILE A 428 29.99 -7.53 4.19
N LYS A 429 30.37 -8.67 4.79
CA LYS A 429 30.96 -9.82 4.05
C LYS A 429 32.15 -9.45 3.16
N GLY A 430 33.01 -8.57 3.63
CA GLY A 430 34.18 -8.09 2.87
C GLY A 430 33.85 -7.06 1.77
N ILE A 431 32.58 -6.69 1.60
CA ILE A 431 32.14 -5.68 0.62
C ILE A 431 32.00 -4.33 1.33
N LYS A 432 32.66 -3.29 0.80
CA LYS A 432 32.44 -1.91 1.25
C LYS A 432 31.03 -1.48 0.87
N THR A 433 30.34 -0.82 1.79
CA THR A 433 28.99 -0.28 1.56
C THR A 433 28.86 1.10 2.15
N ILE A 434 27.95 1.87 1.58
CA ILE A 434 27.46 3.10 2.20
C ILE A 434 26.37 2.70 3.20
N VAL A 435 26.39 3.33 4.37
CA VAL A 435 25.35 3.26 5.39
C VAL A 435 24.95 4.69 5.73
N GLU A 436 23.69 5.04 5.52
CA GLU A 436 23.19 6.40 5.66
C GLU A 436 21.91 6.42 6.49
N PHE A 437 21.74 7.42 7.34
CA PHE A 437 20.47 7.68 8.00
C PHE A 437 19.50 8.38 7.03
N ILE A 438 18.29 7.86 6.93
CA ILE A 438 17.22 8.48 6.14
C ILE A 438 16.53 9.52 7.00
N LYS A 439 16.84 10.79 6.72
CA LYS A 439 16.30 11.95 7.43
C LYS A 439 14.79 12.02 7.34
#